data_AF-A0A6A4ZJ12-F1
#
_entry.id   AF-A0A6A4ZJ12-F1
#
_cell.length_a   1.000
_cell.length_b   1.000
_cell.length_c   1.000
_cell.angle_alpha   90.00
_cell.angle_beta   90.00
_cell.angle_gamma   90.00
#
_symmetry.space_group_name_H-M   'P 1'
#
loop_
_entity.id
_entity.type
_entity.pdbx_description
1 polymer ?
#
loop_
_entity_poly.entity_id
_entity_poly.type
_entity_poly.pdbx_seq_one_letter_code
_entity_poly.pdbx_strand_id
1 'polypeptide(L)'
;MVDWTEWWRLVDETHIVTFWNERTTVRQWYLPSIPTALVTLLQAEGFLETPTSLDEAFAKWFQALDVDGDGALNATEFTSMLALLGQTNVADKDVWAAMTDCTFKYWGDITPSVESSVGYDAIVMWWRQCYAKGVLGDWEEVATIDDVDGRARMYYYNWKTQATQWEPPVVTGQLQTLLDQFSAGIVLSPKFG
;
A
#
# COMPACT_ATOMS: atom_id res chain seq x y z
N MET A 1 7.98 17.62 8.46
CA MET A 1 7.98 16.41 9.30
C MET A 1 6.59 15.82 9.14
N VAL A 2 6.44 14.68 8.46
CA VAL A 2 5.11 14.09 8.25
C VAL A 2 4.66 13.56 9.60
N ASP A 3 3.54 14.09 10.10
CA ASP A 3 3.04 13.79 11.43
C ASP A 3 2.29 12.45 11.36
N TRP A 4 2.84 11.43 12.01
CA TRP A 4 2.29 10.08 12.07
C TRP A 4 1.34 9.96 13.26
N THR A 5 0.38 10.88 13.37
CA THR A 5 -0.30 11.21 14.64
C THR A 5 -1.01 10.04 15.32
N GLU A 6 -1.37 8.98 14.58
CA GLU A 6 -2.07 7.80 15.10
C GLU A 6 -1.33 6.48 14.84
N TRP A 7 -0.15 6.56 14.23
CA TRP A 7 0.69 5.41 13.89
C TRP A 7 1.89 5.32 14.83
N TRP A 8 1.94 4.24 15.60
CA TRP A 8 2.98 3.98 16.57
C TRP A 8 3.99 2.97 16.05
N ARG A 9 5.27 3.31 16.17
CA ARG A 9 6.36 2.34 16.00
C ARG A 9 6.49 1.50 17.26
N LEU A 10 6.28 0.20 17.13
CA LEU A 10 6.41 -0.79 18.19
C LEU A 10 7.67 -1.62 17.97
N VAL A 11 8.31 -2.00 19.07
CA VAL A 11 9.46 -2.91 19.08
C VAL A 11 9.13 -3.99 20.09
N ASP A 12 9.05 -5.25 19.65
CA ASP A 12 8.74 -6.36 20.53
C ASP A 12 9.97 -6.87 21.32
N GLU A 13 9.79 -7.92 22.12
CA GLU A 13 10.85 -8.52 22.94
C GLU A 13 12.00 -9.12 22.08
N THR A 14 11.67 -9.57 20.87
CA THR A 14 12.64 -10.04 19.86
C THR A 14 13.28 -8.88 19.08
N HIS A 15 12.93 -7.65 19.47
CA HIS A 15 13.34 -6.39 18.88
C HIS A 15 12.92 -6.23 17.41
N ILE A 16 11.87 -6.94 16.98
CA ILE A 16 11.27 -6.78 15.66
C ILE A 16 10.41 -5.52 15.66
N VAL A 17 10.53 -4.74 14.59
CA VAL A 17 9.81 -3.48 14.42
C VAL A 17 8.49 -3.71 13.71
N THR A 18 7.40 -3.22 14.29
CA THR A 18 6.08 -3.16 13.66
C THR A 18 5.45 -1.78 13.84
N PHE A 19 4.38 -1.53 13.10
CA PHE A 19 3.60 -0.31 13.16
C PHE A 19 2.16 -0.64 13.48
N TRP A 20 1.58 0.13 14.40
CA TRP A 20 0.20 -0.04 14.83
C TRP A 20 -0.54 1.28 14.73
N ASN A 21 -1.67 1.26 14.02
CA ASN A 21 -2.63 2.36 14.04
C ASN A 21 -3.55 2.17 15.25
N GLU A 22 -3.48 3.09 16.22
CA GLU A 22 -4.26 2.96 17.46
C GLU A 22 -5.77 3.09 17.24
N ARG A 23 -6.18 3.83 16.21
CA ARG A 23 -7.58 4.13 15.93
C ARG A 23 -8.25 2.99 15.19
N THR A 24 -7.62 2.52 14.11
CA THR A 24 -8.19 1.49 13.22
C THR A 24 -7.78 0.08 13.63
N THR A 25 -6.87 -0.03 14.60
CA THR A 25 -6.29 -1.28 15.12
C THR A 25 -5.42 -2.05 14.11
N VAL A 26 -5.15 -1.48 12.93
CA VAL A 26 -4.31 -2.09 11.89
C VAL A 26 -2.88 -2.26 12.40
N ARG A 27 -2.30 -3.43 12.13
CA ARG A 27 -0.89 -3.74 12.38
C ARG A 27 -0.19 -4.16 11.10
N GLN A 28 1.05 -3.72 10.94
CA GLN A 28 1.87 -4.03 9.76
C GLN A 28 3.36 -3.94 10.09
N TRP A 29 4.20 -4.65 9.34
CA TRP A 29 5.67 -4.61 9.50
C TRP A 29 6.33 -3.45 8.74
N TYR A 30 5.60 -2.80 7.83
CA TYR A 30 6.10 -1.74 6.95
C TYR A 30 5.63 -0.34 7.37
N LEU A 31 6.37 0.70 6.98
CA LEU A 31 5.99 2.10 7.23
C LEU A 31 4.63 2.43 6.59
N PRO A 32 3.74 3.18 7.26
CA PRO A 32 2.43 3.52 6.68
C PRO A 32 2.48 4.43 5.43
N SER A 33 3.65 4.98 5.08
CA SER A 33 3.87 5.69 3.81
C SER A 33 4.18 4.78 2.63
N ILE A 34 4.60 3.53 2.87
CA ILE A 34 4.98 2.61 1.79
C ILE A 34 3.86 2.40 0.77
N PRO A 35 2.58 2.20 1.16
CA PRO A 35 1.48 2.12 0.20
C PRO A 35 1.45 3.26 -0.81
N THR A 36 1.50 4.51 -0.35
CA THR A 36 1.49 5.70 -1.21
C THR A 36 2.79 5.84 -2.02
N ALA A 37 3.93 5.48 -1.43
CA ALA A 37 5.22 5.46 -2.12
C ALA A 37 5.23 4.46 -3.29
N LEU A 38 4.62 3.27 -3.11
CA LEU A 38 4.49 2.27 -4.16
C LEU A 38 3.69 2.80 -5.36
N VAL A 39 2.51 3.39 -5.11
CA VAL A 39 1.69 3.96 -6.18
C VAL A 39 2.46 5.04 -6.94
N THR A 40 3.15 5.92 -6.20
CA THR A 40 3.95 7.01 -6.77
C THR A 40 5.09 6.46 -7.63
N LEU A 41 5.80 5.44 -7.15
CA LEU A 41 6.90 4.81 -7.86
C LEU A 41 6.42 4.17 -9.17
N LEU A 42 5.35 3.37 -9.13
CA LEU A 42 4.84 2.69 -10.33
C LEU A 42 4.33 3.67 -11.39
N GLN A 43 3.84 4.84 -10.99
CA GLN A 43 3.44 5.91 -11.90
C GLN A 43 4.64 6.67 -12.45
N ALA A 44 5.62 7.01 -11.61
CA ALA A 44 6.79 7.81 -11.99
C ALA A 44 7.75 7.04 -12.92
N GLU A 45 7.93 5.75 -12.68
CA GLU A 45 8.79 4.88 -13.48
C GLU A 45 8.10 4.38 -14.77
N GLY A 46 6.89 4.86 -15.08
CA GLY A 46 6.16 4.49 -16.29
C GLY A 46 5.65 3.04 -16.30
N PHE A 47 5.69 2.33 -15.17
CA PHE A 47 5.17 0.96 -15.10
C PHE A 47 3.64 0.90 -15.29
N LEU A 48 2.91 1.98 -14.98
CA LEU A 48 1.45 2.10 -15.14
C LEU A 48 1.02 2.96 -16.33
N GLU A 49 1.72 2.86 -17.47
CA GLU A 49 1.27 3.47 -18.73
C GLU A 49 0.19 2.63 -19.41
N THR A 50 -0.87 3.25 -19.95
CA THR A 50 -1.85 2.54 -20.80
C THR A 50 -1.16 1.96 -22.04
N PRO A 51 -1.31 0.66 -22.36
CA PRO A 51 -2.32 -0.29 -21.87
C PRO A 51 -1.85 -1.28 -20.78
N THR A 52 -0.70 -1.04 -20.14
CA THR A 52 -0.09 -1.93 -19.14
C THR A 52 -1.04 -2.19 -17.97
N SER A 53 -1.32 -3.46 -17.70
CA SER A 53 -2.12 -3.84 -16.52
C SER A 53 -1.27 -3.73 -15.25
N LEU A 54 -1.92 -3.60 -14.10
CA LEU A 54 -1.22 -3.60 -12.81
C LEU A 54 -0.36 -4.86 -12.59
N ASP A 55 -0.81 -6.01 -13.10
CA ASP A 55 -0.06 -7.26 -13.01
C ASP A 55 1.21 -7.23 -13.86
N GLU A 56 1.13 -6.66 -15.07
CA GLU A 56 2.29 -6.49 -15.94
C GLU A 56 3.28 -5.47 -15.34
N ALA A 57 2.77 -4.40 -14.71
CA ALA A 57 3.58 -3.43 -13.97
C ALA A 57 4.37 -4.10 -12.85
N PHE A 58 3.72 -4.95 -12.04
CA PHE A 58 4.41 -5.70 -10.98
C PHE A 58 5.40 -6.72 -11.52
N ALA A 59 5.09 -7.41 -12.61
CA ALA A 59 6.03 -8.34 -13.22
C ALA A 59 7.31 -7.64 -13.69
N LYS A 60 7.18 -6.47 -14.34
CA LYS A 60 8.32 -5.64 -14.75
C LYS A 60 9.12 -5.11 -13.56
N TRP A 61 8.43 -4.66 -12.51
CA TRP A 61 9.11 -4.16 -11.33
C TRP A 61 9.85 -5.28 -10.57
N PHE A 62 9.28 -6.48 -10.48
CA PHE A 62 9.97 -7.65 -9.94
C PHE A 62 11.26 -7.96 -10.72
N GLN A 63 11.20 -8.00 -12.05
CA GLN A 63 12.39 -8.22 -12.88
C GLN A 63 13.48 -7.15 -12.70
N ALA A 64 13.11 -5.93 -12.33
CA ALA A 64 14.07 -4.88 -12.03
C ALA A 64 14.73 -5.03 -10.64
N LEU A 65 14.09 -5.77 -9.73
CA LEU A 65 14.56 -6.02 -8.37
C LEU A 65 15.35 -7.34 -8.25
N ASP A 66 14.97 -8.35 -9.01
CA ASP A 66 15.64 -9.65 -9.13
C ASP A 66 16.90 -9.49 -10.00
N VAL A 67 18.01 -9.13 -9.34
CA VAL A 67 19.27 -8.74 -10.00
C VAL A 67 20.03 -9.97 -10.50
N ASP A 68 19.99 -11.07 -9.74
CA ASP A 68 20.66 -12.30 -10.13
C ASP A 68 19.83 -13.18 -11.06
N GLY A 69 18.52 -12.89 -11.19
CA GLY A 69 17.61 -13.54 -12.14
C GLY A 69 17.21 -14.95 -11.71
N ASP A 70 17.29 -15.26 -10.42
CA ASP A 70 16.95 -16.58 -9.88
C ASP A 70 15.42 -16.79 -9.73
N GLY A 71 14.63 -15.75 -9.97
CA GLY A 71 13.17 -15.77 -9.90
C GLY A 71 12.62 -15.55 -8.50
N ALA A 72 13.45 -15.15 -7.53
CA ALA A 72 13.07 -14.81 -6.17
C ALA A 72 13.85 -13.57 -5.66
N LEU A 73 13.29 -12.84 -4.70
CA LEU A 73 13.99 -11.73 -4.06
C LEU A 73 14.70 -12.21 -2.81
N ASN A 74 16.03 -12.22 -2.81
CA ASN A 74 16.82 -12.48 -1.61
C ASN A 74 16.79 -11.27 -0.63
N ALA A 75 17.36 -11.42 0.56
CA ALA A 75 17.34 -10.37 1.58
C ALA A 75 17.96 -9.02 1.11
N THR A 76 18.96 -9.06 0.24
CA THR A 76 19.60 -7.84 -0.29
C THR A 76 18.69 -7.12 -1.27
N GLU A 77 18.03 -7.86 -2.16
CA GLU A 77 17.09 -7.32 -3.15
C GLU A 77 15.82 -6.80 -2.47
N PHE A 78 15.30 -7.54 -1.49
CA PHE A 78 14.18 -7.11 -0.66
C PHE A 78 14.50 -5.83 0.11
N THR A 79 15.70 -5.73 0.70
CA THR A 79 16.14 -4.50 1.38
C THR A 79 16.25 -3.32 0.41
N SER A 80 16.75 -3.56 -0.79
CA SER A 80 16.84 -2.55 -1.85
C SER A 80 15.45 -2.07 -2.28
N MET A 81 14.49 -3.00 -2.43
CA MET A 81 13.08 -2.69 -2.67
C MET A 81 12.50 -1.79 -1.56
N LEU A 82 12.71 -2.13 -0.28
CA LEU A 82 12.24 -1.30 0.84
C LEU A 82 12.85 0.10 0.81
N ALA A 83 14.13 0.21 0.47
CA ALA A 83 14.81 1.49 0.35
C ALA A 83 14.21 2.35 -0.77
N LEU A 84 13.85 1.77 -1.92
CA LEU A 84 13.15 2.46 -3.00
C LEU A 84 11.77 2.99 -2.56
N LEU A 85 11.11 2.28 -1.64
CA LEU A 85 9.83 2.70 -1.04
C LEU A 85 10.01 3.64 0.17
N GLY A 86 11.23 4.07 0.46
CA GLY A 86 11.57 5.03 1.50
C GLY A 86 11.82 4.44 2.89
N GLN A 87 11.74 3.12 3.06
CA GLN A 87 12.08 2.45 4.33
C GLN A 87 13.55 2.03 4.31
N THR A 88 14.40 2.88 4.87
CA THR A 88 15.86 2.71 4.91
C THR A 88 16.34 2.27 6.31
N ASN A 89 17.58 1.76 6.40
CA ASN A 89 18.22 1.32 7.64
C ASN A 89 17.41 0.25 8.41
N VAL A 90 16.81 -0.69 7.67
CA VAL A 90 16.06 -1.82 8.23
C VAL A 90 17.05 -2.85 8.76
N ALA A 91 16.83 -3.38 9.96
CA ALA A 91 17.70 -4.42 10.49
C ALA A 91 17.43 -5.77 9.80
N ASP A 92 18.46 -6.60 9.63
CA ASP A 92 18.35 -7.89 8.91
C ASP A 92 17.20 -8.77 9.42
N LYS A 93 16.99 -8.79 10.74
CA LYS A 93 15.88 -9.53 11.36
C LYS A 93 14.49 -8.99 10.99
N ASP A 94 14.36 -7.68 10.80
CA ASP A 94 13.10 -7.04 10.39
C ASP A 94 12.82 -7.36 8.92
N VAL A 95 13.88 -7.35 8.09
CA VAL A 95 13.83 -7.83 6.69
C VAL A 95 13.39 -9.29 6.66
N TRP A 96 13.99 -10.14 7.49
CA TRP A 96 13.67 -11.57 7.53
C TRP A 96 12.23 -11.83 8.00
N ALA A 97 11.77 -11.09 9.01
CA ALA A 97 10.38 -11.16 9.46
C ALA A 97 9.39 -10.70 8.37
N ALA A 98 9.73 -9.62 7.65
CA ALA A 98 8.92 -9.12 6.53
C ALA A 98 8.83 -10.11 5.37
N MET A 99 9.96 -10.71 4.98
CA MET A 99 10.01 -11.76 3.95
C MET A 99 9.16 -12.97 4.37
N THR A 100 9.28 -13.40 5.63
CA THR A 100 8.49 -14.50 6.20
C THR A 100 7.00 -14.19 6.18
N ASP A 101 6.59 -12.96 6.54
CA ASP A 101 5.18 -12.54 6.50
C ASP A 101 4.61 -12.59 5.07
N CYS A 102 5.37 -12.13 4.07
CA CYS A 102 4.96 -12.20 2.66
C CYS A 102 4.74 -13.64 2.20
N THR A 103 5.66 -14.55 2.53
CA THR A 103 5.59 -15.96 2.14
C THR A 103 4.48 -16.69 2.90
N PHE A 104 4.39 -16.54 4.22
CA PHE A 104 3.40 -17.24 5.05
C PHE A 104 1.97 -16.83 4.71
N LYS A 105 1.73 -15.54 4.47
CA LYS A 105 0.40 -15.04 4.09
C LYS A 105 -0.10 -15.65 2.78
N TYR A 106 0.80 -16.03 1.88
CA TYR A 106 0.45 -16.62 0.60
C TYR A 106 0.27 -18.15 0.70
N TRP A 107 1.18 -18.86 1.38
CA TRP A 107 1.18 -20.32 1.41
C TRP A 107 0.42 -20.94 2.60
N GLY A 108 0.04 -20.16 3.63
CA GLY A 108 -0.63 -20.66 4.84
C GLY A 108 0.31 -21.44 5.77
N ASP A 109 -0.24 -22.31 6.64
CA ASP A 109 0.42 -23.16 7.67
C ASP A 109 1.57 -24.08 7.16
N ILE A 110 2.03 -23.90 5.92
CA ILE A 110 3.30 -24.44 5.46
C ILE A 110 4.38 -23.83 6.34
N THR A 111 5.00 -24.67 7.18
CA THR A 111 6.20 -24.31 7.94
C THR A 111 7.14 -23.62 6.97
N PRO A 112 7.57 -22.37 7.25
CA PRO A 112 8.48 -21.70 6.35
C PRO A 112 9.66 -22.65 6.13
N SER A 113 9.83 -23.11 4.89
CA SER A 113 11.18 -23.36 4.43
C SER A 113 11.90 -22.06 4.77
N VAL A 114 13.06 -22.18 5.40
CA VAL A 114 13.89 -21.03 5.80
C VAL A 114 14.46 -20.41 4.51
N GLU A 115 13.57 -20.03 3.60
CA GLU A 115 13.87 -19.49 2.31
C GLU A 115 14.36 -18.08 2.59
N SER A 116 15.65 -17.90 2.39
CA SER A 116 16.32 -16.62 2.36
C SER A 116 15.88 -15.76 1.16
N SER A 117 14.71 -16.06 0.57
CA SER A 117 14.17 -15.43 -0.61
C SER A 117 12.63 -15.46 -0.64
N VAL A 118 12.03 -14.58 -1.45
CA VAL A 118 10.58 -14.46 -1.66
C VAL A 118 10.28 -14.51 -3.15
N GLY A 119 9.52 -15.52 -3.60
CA GLY A 119 9.09 -15.65 -4.99
C GLY A 119 8.10 -14.56 -5.44
N TYR A 120 7.96 -14.38 -6.76
CA TYR A 120 7.04 -13.40 -7.35
C TYR A 120 5.58 -13.56 -6.89
N ASP A 121 5.11 -14.80 -6.79
CA ASP A 121 3.73 -15.14 -6.43
C ASP A 121 3.37 -14.73 -4.99
N ALA A 122 4.32 -14.83 -4.06
CA ALA A 122 4.19 -14.35 -2.70
C ALA A 122 4.24 -12.81 -2.63
N ILE A 123 5.28 -12.19 -3.21
CA ILE A 123 5.50 -10.74 -3.06
C ILE A 123 4.42 -9.91 -3.75
N VAL A 124 3.90 -10.36 -4.90
CA VAL A 124 2.88 -9.62 -5.65
C VAL A 124 1.57 -9.48 -4.88
N MET A 125 1.25 -10.40 -3.97
CA MET A 125 0.07 -10.27 -3.11
C MET A 125 0.22 -9.12 -2.12
N TRP A 126 1.39 -8.99 -1.51
CA TRP A 126 1.70 -7.85 -0.65
C TRP A 126 1.68 -6.54 -1.44
N TRP A 127 2.29 -6.51 -2.63
CA TRP A 127 2.25 -5.32 -3.49
C TRP A 127 0.84 -4.93 -3.91
N ARG A 128 -0.03 -5.88 -4.27
CA ARG A 128 -1.44 -5.60 -4.55
C ARG A 128 -2.16 -5.00 -3.34
N GLN A 129 -1.90 -5.51 -2.14
CA GLN A 129 -2.44 -4.95 -0.91
C GLN A 129 -1.93 -3.53 -0.65
N CYS A 130 -0.62 -3.30 -0.80
CA CYS A 130 -0.02 -1.98 -0.66
C CYS A 130 -0.53 -1.02 -1.73
N TYR A 131 -0.74 -1.45 -2.96
CA TYR A 131 -1.28 -0.63 -4.02
C TYR A 131 -2.73 -0.24 -3.73
N ALA A 132 -3.58 -1.19 -3.34
CA ALA A 132 -4.95 -0.94 -2.93
C ALA A 132 -5.04 0.03 -1.75
N LYS A 133 -4.13 -0.06 -0.77
CA LYS A 133 -4.01 0.93 0.31
C LYS A 133 -3.48 2.27 -0.18
N GLY A 134 -2.50 2.26 -1.07
CA GLY A 134 -1.83 3.46 -1.58
C GLY A 134 -2.76 4.33 -2.43
N VAL A 135 -3.68 3.72 -3.18
CA VAL A 135 -4.70 4.49 -3.91
C VAL A 135 -5.63 5.22 -2.95
N LEU A 136 -5.93 4.65 -1.76
CA LEU A 136 -6.69 5.33 -0.72
C LEU A 136 -5.90 6.47 -0.05
N GLY A 137 -4.57 6.54 -0.25
CA GLY A 137 -3.71 7.56 0.33
C GLY A 137 -3.69 7.50 1.86
N ASP A 138 -4.14 8.57 2.51
CA ASP A 138 -4.16 8.69 3.98
C ASP A 138 -5.43 8.11 4.62
N TRP A 139 -6.21 7.34 3.85
CA TRP A 139 -7.45 6.72 4.29
C TRP A 139 -7.29 5.21 4.52
N GLU A 140 -7.98 4.71 5.54
CA GLU A 140 -8.04 3.29 5.87
C GLU A 140 -9.49 2.80 5.90
N GLU A 141 -9.69 1.56 5.46
CA GLU A 141 -10.95 0.84 5.59
C GLU A 141 -11.14 0.34 7.02
N VAL A 142 -12.28 0.65 7.62
CA VAL A 142 -12.63 0.27 8.98
C VAL A 142 -13.98 -0.44 8.98
N ALA A 143 -14.00 -1.65 9.54
CA ALA A 143 -15.24 -2.39 9.77
C ALA A 143 -15.90 -1.90 11.07
N THR A 144 -17.21 -1.66 11.00
CA THR A 144 -18.07 -1.37 12.15
C THR A 144 -19.28 -2.30 12.12
N ILE A 145 -19.94 -2.48 13.26
CA ILE A 145 -21.22 -3.19 13.33
C ILE A 145 -22.33 -2.14 13.36
N ASP A 146 -23.32 -2.25 12.49
CA ASP A 146 -24.50 -1.40 12.53
C ASP A 146 -25.41 -1.83 13.69
N ASP A 147 -25.71 -0.89 14.59
CA ASP A 147 -26.50 -1.16 15.80
C ASP A 147 -27.99 -1.47 15.51
N VAL A 148 -28.49 -1.19 14.31
CA VAL A 148 -29.88 -1.39 13.90
C VAL A 148 -30.11 -2.82 13.41
N ASP A 149 -29.21 -3.35 12.58
CA ASP A 149 -29.36 -4.66 11.94
C ASP A 149 -28.27 -5.69 12.33
N GLY A 150 -27.27 -5.27 13.12
CA GLY A 150 -26.17 -6.11 13.58
C GLY A 150 -25.19 -6.50 12.49
N ARG A 151 -25.26 -5.91 11.29
CA ARG A 151 -24.40 -6.27 10.16
C ARG A 151 -23.12 -5.49 10.17
N ALA A 152 -22.04 -6.15 9.73
CA ALA A 152 -20.80 -5.45 9.45
C ALA A 152 -20.98 -4.48 8.28
N ARG A 153 -20.59 -3.22 8.51
CA ARG A 153 -20.48 -2.18 7.48
C ARG A 153 -19.04 -1.68 7.45
N MET A 154 -18.63 -1.17 6.30
CA MET A 154 -17.31 -0.57 6.13
C MET A 154 -17.46 0.93 5.97
N TYR A 155 -16.60 1.68 6.65
CA TYR A 155 -16.42 3.11 6.43
C TYR A 155 -14.93 3.40 6.22
N TYR A 156 -14.62 4.57 5.71
CA TYR A 156 -13.27 5.04 5.48
C TYR A 156 -12.91 6.08 6.52
N TYR A 157 -11.72 5.94 7.10
CA TYR A 157 -11.17 6.84 8.11
C TYR A 157 -9.85 7.43 7.65
N ASN A 158 -9.70 8.75 7.67
CA ASN A 158 -8.45 9.43 7.36
C ASN A 158 -7.64 9.63 8.64
N TRP A 159 -6.50 8.95 8.77
CA TRP A 159 -5.69 8.99 10.00
C TRP A 159 -4.85 10.27 10.16
N LYS A 160 -4.79 11.14 9.13
CA LYS A 160 -4.17 12.46 9.25
C LYS A 160 -5.15 13.56 9.62
N THR A 161 -6.37 13.51 9.08
CA THR A 161 -7.38 14.55 9.27
C THR A 161 -8.48 14.16 10.24
N GLN A 162 -8.53 12.90 10.66
CA GLN A 162 -9.57 12.29 11.48
C GLN A 162 -10.97 12.30 10.83
N ALA A 163 -11.05 12.59 9.52
CA ALA A 163 -12.30 12.58 8.78
C ALA A 163 -12.82 11.15 8.60
N THR A 164 -14.16 11.02 8.53
CA THR A 164 -14.84 9.76 8.22
C THR A 164 -15.79 9.94 7.04
N GLN A 165 -15.95 8.89 6.23
CA GLN A 165 -16.92 8.83 5.14
C GLN A 165 -17.34 7.40 4.84
N TRP A 166 -18.47 7.21 4.18
CA TRP A 166 -18.98 5.89 3.81
C TRP A 166 -18.55 5.47 2.40
N GLU A 167 -18.33 6.44 1.52
CA GLU A 167 -17.88 6.22 0.15
C GLU A 167 -16.35 6.09 0.07
N PRO A 168 -15.77 5.37 -0.89
CA PRO A 168 -14.31 5.31 -1.04
C PRO A 168 -13.70 6.66 -1.48
N PRO A 169 -12.56 7.09 -0.92
CA PRO A 169 -11.94 8.40 -1.18
C PRO A 169 -11.46 8.58 -2.62
N VAL A 170 -11.02 7.51 -3.30
CA VAL A 170 -10.62 7.56 -4.71
C VAL A 170 -11.80 7.88 -5.61
N VAL A 171 -12.98 7.35 -5.27
CA VAL A 171 -14.23 7.64 -5.99
C VAL A 171 -14.54 9.12 -5.84
N THR A 172 -14.38 9.71 -4.64
CA THR A 172 -14.61 11.14 -4.43
C THR A 172 -13.58 12.01 -5.14
N GLY A 173 -12.29 11.65 -5.16
CA GLY A 173 -11.23 12.41 -5.85
C GLY A 173 -11.34 12.38 -7.38
N GLN A 174 -11.63 11.21 -7.97
CA GLN A 174 -11.88 11.09 -9.40
C GLN A 174 -13.19 11.74 -9.80
N LEU A 175 -14.26 11.60 -9.00
CA LEU A 175 -15.51 12.29 -9.23
C LEU A 175 -15.35 13.80 -9.10
N GLN A 176 -14.59 14.30 -8.12
CA GLN A 176 -14.30 15.73 -7.99
C GLN A 176 -13.48 16.24 -9.17
N THR A 177 -12.48 15.48 -9.62
CA THR A 177 -11.71 15.83 -10.83
C THR A 177 -12.61 15.86 -12.06
N LEU A 178 -13.52 14.90 -12.21
CA LEU A 178 -14.50 14.88 -13.30
C LEU A 178 -15.49 16.06 -13.18
N LEU A 179 -15.99 16.35 -11.99
CA LEU A 179 -16.88 17.48 -11.72
C LEU A 179 -16.18 18.82 -11.98
N ASP A 180 -14.90 18.95 -11.63
CA ASP A 180 -14.07 20.12 -11.92
C ASP A 180 -13.81 20.25 -13.42
N GLN A 181 -13.60 19.15 -14.14
CA GLN A 181 -13.49 19.13 -15.61
C GLN A 181 -14.81 19.54 -16.28
N PHE A 182 -15.97 19.08 -15.79
CA PHE A 182 -17.28 19.52 -16.28
C PHE A 182 -17.54 21.00 -15.94
N SER A 183 -17.11 21.46 -14.77
CA SER A 183 -17.27 22.84 -14.33
C SER A 183 -16.35 23.81 -15.11
N ALA A 184 -15.14 23.38 -15.45
CA ALA A 184 -14.20 24.14 -16.28
C ALA A 184 -14.59 24.19 -17.77
N GLY A 185 -15.42 23.24 -18.24
CA GLY A 185 -15.91 23.15 -19.61
C GLY A 185 -17.12 24.05 -19.94
N ILE A 186 -17.77 24.66 -18.95
CA ILE A 186 -18.92 25.56 -19.15
C ILE A 186 -18.46 27.02 -19.09
N VAL A 187 -17.61 27.43 -20.02
CA VAL A 187 -17.54 28.85 -20.43
C VAL A 187 -18.32 28.95 -21.74
N LEU A 188 -19.64 29.07 -21.62
CA LEU A 188 -20.49 29.51 -22.72
C LEU A 188 -20.04 30.93 -23.09
N SER A 189 -19.24 31.04 -24.16
CA SER A 189 -18.94 32.34 -24.77
C SER A 189 -20.27 32.98 -25.21
N PRO A 190 -20.66 34.14 -24.70
CA PRO A 190 -21.82 34.85 -25.24
C PRO A 190 -21.39 35.43 -26.59
N LYS A 191 -21.82 34.80 -27.69
CA LYS A 191 -21.88 35.49 -28.98
C LYS A 191 -23.00 36.52 -28.89
N PHE A 192 -22.64 37.76 -28.57
CA PHE A 192 -23.50 38.91 -28.85
C PHE A 192 -22.97 39.65 -30.07
N GLY A 193 -23.85 39.70 -31.09
CA GLY A 193 -24.08 40.79 -32.04
C GLY A 193 -22.88 41.48 -32.68
#